data_AF-A0A2S8GLH6-F1
#
_entry.id   AF-A0A2S8GLH6-F1
#
_cell.length_a   1.000
_cell.length_b   1.000
_cell.length_c   1.000
_cell.angle_alpha   90.00
_cell.angle_beta   90.00
_cell.angle_gamma   90.00
#
_symmetry.space_group_name_H-M   'P 1'
#
loop_
_entity.id
_entity.type
_entity.pdbx_description
1 polymer ?
#
loop_
_entity_poly.entity_id
_entity_poly.type
_entity_poly.pdbx_seq_one_letter_code
_entity_poly.pdbx_strand_id
1 'polypeptide(L)'
;MEKARPVWSGLFLCVASMLNALHHLLPSAPRIMPSQFYVTADSVLQTLEEDGVPFEFHRLGEVDWELENAGLEDDDILKLLSMSEAGHRGTLLIETAGCAMVGLPCLACPVDELASFVHAYPSNLGSQAPTIGMFFDGDVIMVCEESRTITVYHHGGGYAHAYVPERESGRA
;
A
#
# COMPACT_ATOMS: atom_id res chain seq x y z
N MET A 1 -31.85 7.24 1.97
CA MET A 1 -30.47 6.76 1.76
C MET A 1 -29.56 7.97 1.82
N GLU A 2 -29.00 8.24 2.99
CA GLU A 2 -27.93 9.24 3.13
C GLU A 2 -26.65 8.64 2.55
N LYS A 3 -26.13 9.23 1.48
CA LYS A 3 -24.77 8.96 1.02
C LYS A 3 -23.82 9.58 2.04
N ALA A 4 -23.05 8.75 2.73
CA ALA A 4 -21.94 9.20 3.56
C ALA A 4 -21.05 10.12 2.72
N ARG A 5 -20.86 11.36 3.17
CA ARG A 5 -19.93 12.30 2.54
C ARG A 5 -18.55 12.04 3.13
N PRO A 6 -17.51 11.82 2.31
CA PRO A 6 -16.17 11.71 2.83
C PRO A 6 -15.72 13.08 3.37
N VAL A 7 -15.24 13.07 4.62
CA VAL A 7 -14.73 14.24 5.34
C VAL A 7 -13.28 14.44 4.90
N TRP A 8 -13.06 15.30 3.91
CA TRP A 8 -11.72 15.66 3.43
C TRP A 8 -11.21 16.90 4.14
N SER A 9 -10.57 16.74 5.30
CA SER A 9 -9.78 17.80 5.93
C SER A 9 -8.47 17.22 6.47
N GLY A 10 -7.38 17.30 5.69
CA GLY A 10 -6.06 16.93 6.18
C GLY A 10 -5.02 16.75 5.07
N LEU A 11 -4.35 17.84 4.68
CA LEU A 11 -3.41 17.90 3.55
C LEU A 11 -2.03 17.24 3.82
N PHE A 12 -1.83 16.50 4.91
CA PHE A 12 -0.52 15.91 5.28
C PHE A 12 -0.63 14.56 6.02
N LEU A 13 -1.81 13.93 6.05
CA LEU A 13 -2.09 12.88 7.02
C LEU A 13 -1.77 11.45 6.56
N CYS A 14 -1.65 11.15 5.26
CA CYS A 14 -1.59 9.74 4.86
C CYS A 14 -0.27 9.05 5.08
N VAL A 15 0.78 9.56 4.44
CA VAL A 15 2.11 8.98 4.60
C VAL A 15 2.53 9.05 6.05
N ALA A 16 2.12 10.09 6.78
CA ALA A 16 2.30 10.17 8.23
C ALA A 16 1.54 9.06 8.99
N SER A 17 0.28 8.77 8.62
CA SER A 17 -0.50 7.69 9.25
C SER A 17 0.05 6.30 8.90
N MET A 18 0.42 6.08 7.64
CA MET A 18 1.09 4.86 7.19
C MET A 18 2.43 4.69 7.89
N LEU A 19 3.24 5.75 7.98
CA LEU A 19 4.51 5.75 8.69
C LEU A 19 4.32 5.38 10.16
N ASN A 20 3.33 5.97 10.83
CA ASN A 20 3.01 5.63 12.22
C ASN A 20 2.59 4.16 12.36
N ALA A 21 1.73 3.66 11.47
CA ALA A 21 1.33 2.25 11.46
C ALA A 21 2.55 1.34 11.24
N LEU A 22 3.43 1.67 10.29
CA LEU A 22 4.68 0.95 10.06
C LEU A 22 5.60 1.00 11.29
N HIS A 23 5.73 2.14 11.98
CA HIS A 23 6.52 2.26 13.21
C HIS A 23 5.95 1.45 14.38
N HIS A 24 4.62 1.27 14.44
CA HIS A 24 3.98 0.41 15.44
C HIS A 24 4.16 -1.08 15.12
N LEU A 25 4.05 -1.45 13.85
CA LEU A 25 4.14 -2.83 13.40
C LEU A 25 5.59 -3.33 13.42
N LEU A 26 6.54 -2.50 12.96
CA LEU A 26 7.90 -2.87 12.61
C LEU A 26 8.93 -2.09 13.45
N PRO A 27 9.61 -2.72 14.41
CA PRO A 27 10.61 -2.06 15.27
C PRO A 27 11.81 -1.42 14.57
N SER A 28 12.26 -1.93 13.42
CA SER A 28 13.36 -1.28 12.70
C SER A 28 12.90 -0.09 11.85
N ALA A 29 11.60 0.09 11.65
CA ALA A 29 11.04 1.12 10.77
C ALA A 29 11.48 2.55 11.16
N PRO A 30 11.53 2.99 12.43
CA PRO A 30 11.99 4.35 12.76
C PRO A 30 13.42 4.64 12.34
N ARG A 31 14.27 3.60 12.22
CA ARG A 31 15.67 3.73 11.77
C ARG A 31 15.77 3.78 10.25
N ILE A 32 14.99 2.96 9.55
CA ILE A 32 15.05 2.82 8.07
C ILE A 32 14.18 3.89 7.40
N MET A 33 12.99 4.12 7.93
CA MET A 33 12.00 5.09 7.49
C MET A 33 11.78 6.15 8.59
N PRO A 34 12.69 7.11 8.79
CA PRO A 34 12.55 8.11 9.85
C PRO A 34 11.49 9.19 9.57
N SER A 35 11.05 9.32 8.30
CA SER A 35 10.04 10.29 7.89
C SER A 35 9.32 9.81 6.63
N GLN A 36 8.23 10.51 6.28
CA GLN A 36 7.40 10.20 5.11
C GLN A 36 8.16 10.08 3.78
N PHE A 37 9.27 10.81 3.62
CA PHE A 37 10.09 10.78 2.41
C PHE A 37 10.84 9.46 2.19
N TYR A 38 10.87 8.60 3.21
CA TYR A 38 11.55 7.30 3.17
C TYR A 38 10.54 6.14 3.08
N VAL A 39 9.24 6.42 3.00
CA VAL A 39 8.22 5.36 2.82
C VAL A 39 8.21 4.97 1.34
N THR A 40 9.04 3.99 1.00
CA THR A 40 9.14 3.39 -0.34
C THR A 40 8.93 1.88 -0.25
N ALA A 41 8.59 1.23 -1.38
CA ALA A 41 8.45 -0.22 -1.43
C ALA A 41 9.72 -0.92 -0.91
N ASP A 42 10.89 -0.48 -1.40
CA ASP A 42 12.19 -1.00 -0.97
C ASP A 42 12.44 -0.82 0.53
N SER A 43 12.10 0.33 1.09
CA SER A 43 12.32 0.59 2.51
C SER A 43 11.41 -0.26 3.39
N VAL A 44 10.18 -0.53 2.96
CA VAL A 44 9.26 -1.44 3.64
C VAL A 44 9.79 -2.88 3.57
N LEU A 45 10.22 -3.35 2.40
CA LEU A 45 10.81 -4.69 2.23
C LEU A 45 12.07 -4.86 3.08
N GLN A 46 12.99 -3.89 3.05
CA GLN A 46 14.19 -3.89 3.89
C GLN A 46 13.84 -3.97 5.38
N THR A 47 12.80 -3.25 5.81
CA THR A 47 12.35 -3.27 7.21
C THR A 47 11.79 -4.64 7.59
N LEU A 48 11.03 -5.28 6.70
CA LEU A 48 10.53 -6.65 6.91
C LEU A 48 11.68 -7.64 7.06
N GLU A 49 12.70 -7.55 6.21
CA GLU A 49 13.90 -8.41 6.27
C GLU A 49 14.67 -8.22 7.59
N GLU A 50 14.92 -6.96 7.98
CA GLU A 50 15.64 -6.62 9.22
C GLU A 50 14.91 -7.11 10.48
N ASP A 51 13.57 -7.02 10.48
CA ASP A 51 12.74 -7.49 11.60
C ASP A 51 12.49 -9.01 11.57
N GLY A 52 13.01 -9.70 10.54
CA GLY A 52 12.81 -11.14 10.37
C GLY A 52 11.36 -11.52 10.13
N VAL A 53 10.55 -10.62 9.57
CA VAL A 53 9.16 -10.89 9.21
C VAL A 53 9.15 -11.73 7.93
N PRO A 54 8.57 -12.95 7.92
CA PRO A 54 8.52 -13.77 6.72
C PRO A 54 7.65 -13.11 5.64
N PHE A 55 8.19 -13.04 4.43
CA PHE A 55 7.45 -12.75 3.22
C PHE A 55 8.07 -13.50 2.04
N GLU A 56 7.26 -13.77 1.03
CA GLU A 56 7.73 -14.26 -0.26
C GLU A 56 7.50 -13.15 -1.29
N PHE A 57 8.51 -12.90 -2.12
CA PHE A 57 8.41 -11.93 -3.21
C PHE A 57 8.07 -12.67 -4.50
N HIS A 58 6.84 -12.48 -4.99
CA HIS A 58 6.30 -13.10 -6.18
C HIS A 58 6.47 -12.18 -7.39
N ARG A 59 6.78 -12.76 -8.55
CA ARG A 59 6.92 -12.04 -9.81
C ARG A 59 5.64 -12.19 -10.65
N LEU A 60 5.16 -11.10 -11.24
CA LEU A 60 3.91 -11.05 -12.02
C LEU A 60 4.08 -11.35 -13.51
N GLY A 61 5.28 -11.13 -14.05
CA GLY A 61 5.62 -11.39 -15.46
C GLY A 61 6.79 -12.36 -15.60
N GLU A 62 6.90 -12.98 -16.77
CA GLU A 62 8.04 -13.87 -17.08
C GLU A 62 9.26 -13.10 -17.60
N VAL A 63 9.04 -11.92 -18.18
CA VAL A 63 10.05 -11.12 -18.87
C VAL A 63 10.02 -9.66 -18.36
N ASP A 64 10.04 -8.68 -19.25
CA ASP A 64 10.05 -7.26 -18.91
C ASP A 64 8.63 -6.81 -18.52
N TRP A 65 8.42 -6.62 -17.22
CA TRP A 65 7.12 -6.24 -16.68
C TRP A 65 6.62 -4.89 -17.21
N GLU A 66 7.52 -3.94 -17.49
CA GLU A 66 7.10 -2.63 -18.02
C GLU A 66 6.47 -2.76 -19.42
N LEU A 67 6.86 -3.79 -20.19
CA LEU A 67 6.25 -4.09 -21.48
C LEU A 67 4.98 -4.94 -21.32
N GLU A 68 4.98 -5.89 -20.38
CA GLU A 68 3.85 -6.78 -20.14
C GLU A 68 2.66 -6.05 -19.51
N ASN A 69 2.91 -5.06 -18.65
CA ASN A 69 1.86 -4.30 -17.96
C ASN A 69 1.19 -3.24 -18.85
N ALA A 70 1.80 -2.87 -19.99
CA ALA A 70 1.32 -1.78 -20.84
C ALA A 70 -0.08 -2.03 -21.46
N GLY A 71 -0.58 -3.27 -21.39
CA GLY A 71 -1.93 -3.64 -21.80
C GLY A 71 -2.83 -4.14 -20.67
N LEU A 72 -2.38 -4.10 -19.42
CA LEU A 72 -3.16 -4.50 -18.26
C LEU A 72 -3.86 -3.28 -17.65
N GLU A 73 -5.10 -3.47 -17.21
CA GLU A 73 -5.83 -2.50 -16.40
C GLU A 73 -5.58 -2.77 -14.91
N ASP A 74 -5.86 -1.79 -14.04
CA ASP A 74 -5.64 -1.94 -12.59
C ASP A 74 -6.40 -3.14 -12.00
N ASP A 75 -7.60 -3.41 -12.51
CA ASP A 75 -8.42 -4.55 -12.10
C ASP A 75 -7.76 -5.90 -12.43
N ASP A 76 -6.93 -5.96 -13.47
CA ASP A 76 -6.20 -7.17 -13.85
C ASP A 76 -4.95 -7.35 -12.98
N ILE A 77 -4.21 -6.27 -12.72
CA ILE A 77 -3.07 -6.30 -11.80
C ILE A 77 -3.54 -6.69 -10.40
N LEU A 78 -4.64 -6.12 -9.90
CA LEU A 78 -5.21 -6.44 -8.59
C LEU A 78 -5.55 -7.94 -8.44
N LYS A 79 -6.05 -8.59 -9.51
CA LYS A 79 -6.30 -10.04 -9.50
C LYS A 79 -5.02 -10.84 -9.40
N LEU A 80 -3.95 -10.41 -10.08
CA LEU A 80 -2.65 -11.07 -10.05
C LEU A 80 -1.96 -10.97 -8.69
N LEU A 81 -2.24 -9.91 -7.93
CA LEU A 81 -1.75 -9.74 -6.56
C LEU A 81 -2.37 -10.72 -5.56
N SER A 82 -3.34 -11.57 -5.94
CA SER A 82 -3.93 -12.58 -5.05
C SER A 82 -4.34 -12.04 -3.67
N MET A 83 -4.95 -10.84 -3.61
CA MET A 83 -5.21 -10.10 -2.36
C MET A 83 -5.98 -10.87 -1.28
N SER A 84 -6.70 -11.95 -1.63
CA SER A 84 -7.30 -12.87 -0.67
C SER A 84 -6.28 -13.60 0.21
N GLU A 85 -5.07 -13.84 -0.29
CA GLU A 85 -3.96 -14.50 0.40
C GLU A 85 -3.24 -13.54 1.35
N ALA A 86 -3.30 -12.23 1.10
CA ALA A 86 -2.71 -11.21 1.95
C ALA A 86 -3.32 -11.14 3.35
N GLY A 87 -4.53 -11.69 3.55
CA GLY A 87 -5.16 -11.83 4.86
C GLY A 87 -5.60 -10.53 5.52
N HIS A 88 -5.65 -9.42 4.76
CA HIS A 88 -6.09 -8.12 5.26
C HIS A 88 -7.50 -8.16 5.85
N ARG A 89 -7.71 -7.50 6.99
CA ARG A 89 -9.03 -7.32 7.62
C ARG A 89 -9.08 -5.98 8.34
N GLY A 90 -10.01 -5.12 7.94
CA GLY A 90 -10.18 -3.80 8.53
C GLY A 90 -10.03 -2.70 7.47
N THR A 91 -9.28 -1.67 7.81
CA THR A 91 -9.03 -0.53 6.92
C THR A 91 -7.62 -0.62 6.34
N LEU A 92 -7.51 -0.55 5.02
CA LEU A 92 -6.23 -0.40 4.33
C LEU A 92 -5.83 1.06 4.33
N LEU A 93 -4.61 1.34 4.77
CA LEU A 93 -3.87 2.55 4.42
C LEU A 93 -3.11 2.27 3.14
N ILE A 94 -3.27 3.11 2.12
CA ILE A 94 -2.72 2.91 0.79
C ILE A 94 -1.83 4.09 0.44
N GLU A 95 -0.61 3.79 -0.01
CA GLU A 95 0.32 4.76 -0.60
C GLU A 95 0.63 4.30 -2.00
N THR A 96 0.53 5.22 -2.95
CA THR A 96 0.84 4.99 -4.37
C THR A 96 1.83 6.04 -4.85
N ALA A 97 2.53 5.79 -5.96
CA ALA A 97 3.37 6.81 -6.61
C ALA A 97 2.60 8.13 -6.90
N GLY A 98 1.31 8.02 -7.23
CA GLY A 98 0.43 9.18 -7.43
C GLY A 98 0.28 10.04 -6.17
N CYS A 99 0.20 9.44 -4.99
CA CYS A 99 0.09 10.17 -3.71
C CYS A 99 1.26 11.12 -3.48
N ALA A 100 2.48 10.64 -3.73
CA ALA A 100 3.71 11.42 -3.59
C ALA A 100 3.79 12.59 -4.57
N MET A 101 3.32 12.42 -5.81
CA MET A 101 3.43 13.43 -6.86
C MET A 101 2.48 14.61 -6.69
N VAL A 102 1.25 14.37 -6.23
CA VAL A 102 0.19 15.39 -6.18
C VAL A 102 -0.19 15.80 -4.75
N GLY A 103 0.49 15.25 -3.73
CA GLY A 103 0.29 15.65 -2.33
C GLY A 103 -1.12 15.32 -1.83
N LEU A 104 -1.60 14.11 -2.14
CA LEU A 104 -2.99 13.71 -1.91
C LEU A 104 -3.30 13.48 -0.41
N PRO A 105 -4.57 13.69 -0.01
CA PRO A 105 -5.05 13.26 1.29
C PRO A 105 -5.05 11.72 1.36
N CYS A 106 -5.24 11.20 2.57
CA CYS A 106 -5.05 9.77 2.77
C CYS A 106 -5.99 8.86 2.01
N LEU A 107 -5.40 7.94 1.25
CA LEU A 107 -6.11 6.83 0.65
C LEU A 107 -6.27 5.78 1.73
N ALA A 108 -7.47 5.73 2.27
CA ALA A 108 -7.89 4.68 3.16
C ALA A 108 -9.19 4.08 2.64
N CYS A 109 -9.29 2.76 2.62
CA CYS A 109 -10.52 2.08 2.26
C CYS A 109 -10.72 0.81 3.09
N PRO A 110 -11.97 0.41 3.35
CA PRO A 110 -12.26 -0.94 3.82
C PRO A 110 -11.70 -1.99 2.85
N VAL A 111 -11.17 -3.10 3.38
CA VAL A 111 -10.61 -4.19 2.57
C VAL A 111 -11.63 -4.74 1.56
N ASP A 112 -12.90 -4.86 1.97
CA ASP A 112 -13.99 -5.35 1.13
C ASP A 112 -14.42 -4.38 0.02
N GLU A 113 -13.96 -3.12 0.10
CA GLU A 113 -14.20 -2.10 -0.92
C GLU A 113 -12.99 -1.89 -1.86
N LEU A 114 -11.86 -2.59 -1.64
CA LEU A 114 -10.60 -2.35 -2.35
C LEU A 114 -10.75 -2.39 -3.88
N ALA A 115 -11.46 -3.39 -4.42
CA ALA A 115 -11.65 -3.49 -5.87
C ALA A 115 -12.40 -2.29 -6.45
N SER A 116 -13.46 -1.84 -5.75
CA SER A 116 -14.21 -0.65 -6.17
C SER A 116 -13.37 0.62 -6.01
N PHE A 117 -12.51 0.67 -4.99
CA PHE A 117 -11.59 1.77 -4.75
C PHE A 117 -10.54 1.90 -5.86
N VAL A 118 -9.91 0.80 -6.24
CA VAL A 118 -8.92 0.73 -7.33
C VAL A 118 -9.56 1.15 -8.66
N HIS A 119 -10.73 0.59 -8.99
CA HIS A 119 -11.46 0.95 -10.20
C HIS A 119 -11.82 2.44 -10.28
N ALA A 120 -12.14 3.06 -9.13
CA ALA A 120 -12.48 4.47 -9.04
C ALA A 120 -11.25 5.39 -8.87
N TYR A 121 -10.03 4.86 -8.87
CA TYR A 121 -8.83 5.54 -8.39
C TYR A 121 -8.58 6.91 -9.04
N PRO A 122 -8.58 7.10 -10.37
CA PRO A 122 -8.40 8.43 -10.95
C PRO A 122 -9.45 9.45 -10.46
N SER A 123 -10.67 8.99 -10.15
CA SER A 123 -11.75 9.83 -9.60
C SER A 123 -11.62 10.06 -8.09
N ASN A 124 -11.10 9.09 -7.34
CA ASN A 124 -10.92 9.16 -5.88
C ASN A 124 -9.93 10.25 -5.46
N LEU A 125 -9.01 10.62 -6.35
CA LEU A 125 -7.98 11.61 -6.06
C LEU A 125 -8.50 13.05 -6.11
N GLY A 126 -9.77 13.27 -6.49
CA GLY A 126 -10.42 14.59 -6.50
C GLY A 126 -9.72 15.62 -7.38
N SER A 127 -8.74 15.19 -8.16
CA SER A 127 -7.85 16.03 -8.95
C SER A 127 -8.25 15.90 -10.41
N GLN A 128 -8.56 17.01 -11.05
CA GLN A 128 -8.66 17.06 -12.50
C GLN A 128 -7.27 17.09 -13.17
N ALA A 129 -6.19 16.80 -12.43
CA ALA A 129 -4.87 16.71 -13.01
C ALA A 129 -4.84 15.53 -14.00
N PRO A 130 -4.68 15.78 -15.31
CA PRO A 130 -4.69 14.75 -16.35
C PRO A 130 -3.45 13.84 -16.30
N THR A 131 -2.61 13.97 -15.26
CA THR A 131 -1.32 13.30 -15.10
C THR A 131 -1.32 12.29 -13.96
N ILE A 132 -2.44 12.07 -13.26
CA ILE A 132 -2.50 10.95 -12.33
C ILE A 132 -2.85 9.70 -13.12
N GLY A 133 -1.86 8.81 -13.27
CA GLY A 133 -2.00 7.56 -13.99
C GLY A 133 -2.83 6.53 -13.24
N MET A 134 -2.59 5.28 -13.58
CA MET A 134 -3.23 4.12 -12.99
C MET A 134 -2.87 3.95 -11.50
N PHE A 135 -3.67 3.19 -10.77
CA PHE A 135 -3.40 2.84 -9.37
C PHE A 135 -2.04 2.13 -9.24
N PHE A 136 -1.72 1.24 -10.19
CA PHE A 136 -0.47 0.47 -10.25
C PHE A 136 0.58 1.04 -11.23
N ASP A 137 0.56 2.35 -11.49
CA ASP A 137 1.55 3.07 -12.34
C ASP A 137 2.92 3.29 -11.66
N GLY A 138 3.20 2.54 -10.60
CA GLY A 138 4.39 2.66 -9.78
C GLY A 138 4.28 1.79 -8.53
N ASP A 139 5.10 2.07 -7.52
CA ASP A 139 5.01 1.33 -6.26
C ASP A 139 3.68 1.58 -5.56
N VAL A 140 3.13 0.52 -4.95
CA VAL A 140 1.97 0.59 -4.08
C VAL A 140 2.27 -0.14 -2.78
N ILE A 141 2.02 0.54 -1.66
CA ILE A 141 2.11 -0.03 -0.32
C ILE A 141 0.71 -0.03 0.27
N MET A 142 0.29 -1.17 0.81
CA MET A 142 -0.96 -1.31 1.54
C MET A 142 -0.66 -1.84 2.95
N VAL A 143 -1.10 -1.13 3.97
CA VAL A 143 -0.92 -1.50 5.38
C VAL A 143 -2.28 -1.61 6.03
N CYS A 144 -2.55 -2.75 6.68
CA CYS A 144 -3.72 -2.91 7.54
C CYS A 144 -3.25 -3.21 8.95
N GLU A 145 -3.32 -2.20 9.83
CA GLU A 145 -2.82 -2.31 11.20
C GLU A 145 -3.65 -3.30 12.02
N GLU A 146 -4.98 -3.35 11.78
CA GLU A 146 -5.88 -4.23 12.54
C GLU A 146 -5.59 -5.72 12.29
N SER A 147 -5.30 -6.11 11.04
CA SER A 147 -4.86 -7.48 10.72
C SER A 147 -3.35 -7.67 10.75
N ARG A 148 -2.57 -6.60 11.01
CA ARG A 148 -1.10 -6.61 11.02
C ARG A 148 -0.49 -7.12 9.71
N THR A 149 -1.12 -6.77 8.59
CA THR A 149 -0.73 -7.25 7.27
C THR A 149 -0.21 -6.10 6.43
N ILE A 150 0.80 -6.40 5.62
CA ILE A 150 1.44 -5.45 4.71
C ILE A 150 1.47 -6.09 3.33
N THR A 151 1.13 -5.31 2.31
CA THR A 151 1.32 -5.69 0.91
C THR A 151 2.14 -4.63 0.22
N VAL A 152 3.14 -5.07 -0.51
CA VAL A 152 3.96 -4.22 -1.35
C VAL A 152 3.81 -4.72 -2.78
N TYR A 153 3.40 -3.84 -3.68
CA TYR A 153 3.58 -4.00 -5.12
C TYR A 153 4.71 -3.07 -5.55
N HIS A 154 5.69 -3.63 -6.24
CA HIS A 154 6.86 -2.93 -6.73
C HIS A 154 6.71 -2.73 -8.25
N HIS A 155 6.98 -1.52 -8.73
CA HIS A 155 6.84 -1.15 -10.14
C HIS A 155 7.61 -2.07 -11.10
N GLY A 156 8.69 -2.70 -10.64
CA GLY A 156 9.43 -3.73 -11.37
C GLY A 156 8.71 -5.08 -11.57
N GLY A 157 7.42 -5.18 -11.25
CA GLY A 157 6.60 -6.36 -11.57
C GLY A 157 6.66 -7.48 -10.55
N GLY A 158 6.79 -7.12 -9.28
CA GLY A 158 6.70 -8.08 -8.20
C GLY A 158 5.90 -7.57 -7.03
N TYR A 159 5.48 -8.48 -6.18
CA TYR A 159 4.73 -8.15 -5.00
C TYR A 159 5.10 -9.08 -3.84
N ALA A 160 4.83 -8.61 -2.63
CA ALA A 160 4.94 -9.40 -1.43
C ALA A 160 3.74 -9.15 -0.52
N HIS A 161 3.35 -10.21 0.20
CA HIS A 161 2.47 -10.12 1.35
C HIS A 161 3.25 -10.51 2.60
N ALA A 162 3.06 -9.74 3.67
CA ALA A 162 3.68 -10.03 4.95
C ALA A 162 2.62 -9.97 6.05
N TYR A 163 2.68 -10.93 6.96
CA TYR A 163 1.95 -10.91 8.22
C TYR A 163 2.93 -10.65 9.35
N VAL A 164 2.76 -9.51 10.03
CA VAL A 164 3.62 -9.12 11.15
C VAL A 164 3.08 -9.79 12.41
N PRO A 165 3.78 -10.77 12.99
CA PRO A 165 3.27 -11.46 14.18
C PRO A 165 3.08 -10.50 15.33
N GLU A 166 2.09 -10.77 16.19
CA GLU A 166 2.03 -10.09 17.48
C GLU A 166 3.33 -10.34 18.21
N ARG A 167 3.93 -9.27 18.76
CA ARG A 167 5.01 -9.47 19.71
C ARG A 167 4.41 -10.19 20.88
N GLU A 168 4.91 -11.38 21.20
CA GLU A 168 4.69 -11.94 22.52
C GLU A 168 5.09 -10.82 23.49
N SER A 169 4.13 -10.30 24.23
CA SER A 169 4.37 -9.33 25.29
C SER A 169 5.16 -10.06 26.37
N GLY A 170 6.45 -10.24 26.12
CA GLY A 170 7.40 -10.84 27.01
C GLY A 170 7.45 -9.97 28.24
N ARG A 171 6.93 -10.53 29.33
CA ARG A 171 7.15 -10.04 30.69
C ARG A 171 8.63 -9.69 30.83
N ALA A 172 8.93 -8.39 30.87
CA ALA A 172 10.15 -7.89 31.46
C ALA A 172 10.17 -8.26 32.95
#